data_AF-A0A1H1YAV0-F1
#
_entry.id   AF-A0A1H1YAV0-F1
#
_cell.length_a   1.000
_cell.length_b   1.000
_cell.length_c   1.000
_cell.angle_alpha   90.00
_cell.angle_beta   90.00
_cell.angle_gamma   90.00
#
_symmetry.space_group_name_H-M   'P 1'
#
loop_
_entity.id
_entity.type
_entity.pdbx_description
1 polymer ?
#
loop_
_entity_poly.entity_id
_entity_poly.type
_entity_poly.pdbx_seq_one_letter_code
_entity_poly.pdbx_strand_id
1 'polypeptide(L)'
;MLGIELGASERRFLDALDRVGGRYVILVEVDGQVRVFHDAHGTRSVYYDQESPTFSSHAHLLGNVIGDERREHEALKRDRSWALLPLSFAWDETPYSRIRALLPNHYLDLDVRAVHRYFPRGENRFANLSVSDRIEEINYLWGSQIRALSQVTDRFIVSLSGGLDSRVVLAALREHRDKVDAFTYFTNNGTGNWAQAMQMDRDLSRQVLALAHVNHVPIVHGEGARFTEEDKAIADKNSLVEHGRWLVARYVEKFGNSTGLHFRGNTQETIRSYYGSTKRRDPIDLVQGLMYSRLKSVNLDEEEIKDYQTKLDATLSQFGYPDALHDFVASDMFYWEIRMGRWLAEIYNETDPAFDSISPMNMRAIVELGLAGPEDERRSGIMFTELIDRNWPELNFPGINNKSNLYKQNIVLRESLTEAKFQAAAAPPWIGRAGDNHDHPLSAGPLSMESNSQSVDCPRGEIKIPAEALGAGAFARRVVTWSDESSSVLTFSLRSNYVNSRGTDYMRFEVEVNGETLVAHKIGFDSDTSYWAVFGLHPGDRVSLGVRSLRTVTTESWCRASRCFITILDSATEYWERRGSLDLGYATTSAAAIPGEALRG
;
A
#
# COMPACT_ATOMS: atom_id res chain seq x y z
N MET A 1 0.28 36.10 -5.04
CA MET A 1 1.50 35.32 -5.30
C MET A 1 1.39 34.56 -6.63
N LEU A 2 0.48 33.58 -6.78
CA LEU A 2 0.35 32.81 -8.03
C LEU A 2 0.16 33.65 -9.30
N GLY A 3 -0.69 34.69 -9.27
CA GLY A 3 -0.87 35.57 -10.43
C GLY A 3 0.41 36.35 -10.83
N ILE A 4 1.28 36.66 -9.87
CA ILE A 4 2.58 37.29 -10.14
C ILE A 4 3.51 36.28 -10.82
N GLU A 5 3.54 35.06 -10.32
CA GLU A 5 4.35 33.97 -10.90
C GLU A 5 3.89 33.63 -12.32
N LEU A 6 2.58 33.60 -12.56
CA LEU A 6 1.99 33.40 -13.88
C LEU A 6 2.38 34.50 -14.87
N GLY A 7 2.32 35.77 -14.44
CA GLY A 7 2.76 36.91 -15.26
C GLY A 7 4.26 36.86 -15.59
N ALA A 8 5.07 36.13 -14.82
CA ALA A 8 6.48 35.92 -15.11
C ALA A 8 6.73 34.76 -16.08
N SER A 9 6.12 33.59 -15.85
CA SER A 9 6.04 32.49 -16.82
C SER A 9 5.13 31.35 -16.33
N GLU A 10 4.64 30.52 -17.25
CA GLU A 10 3.91 29.29 -16.92
C GLU A 10 4.73 28.35 -16.02
N ARG A 11 6.03 28.21 -16.28
CA ARG A 11 6.91 27.36 -15.45
C ARG A 11 6.96 27.84 -13.99
N ARG A 12 7.11 29.14 -13.77
CA ARG A 12 7.14 29.72 -12.42
C ARG A 12 5.80 29.55 -11.71
N PHE A 13 4.70 29.70 -12.43
CA PHE A 13 3.36 29.40 -11.89
C PHE A 13 3.24 27.94 -11.43
N LEU A 14 3.65 26.97 -12.26
CA LEU A 14 3.59 25.55 -11.89
C LEU A 14 4.51 25.20 -10.71
N ASP A 15 5.70 25.79 -10.64
CA ASP A 15 6.61 25.60 -9.50
C ASP A 15 6.06 26.19 -8.20
N ALA A 16 5.33 27.32 -8.28
CA ALA A 16 4.63 27.89 -7.14
C ALA A 16 3.40 27.06 -6.75
N LEU A 17 2.64 26.57 -7.74
CA LEU A 17 1.47 25.71 -7.54
C LEU A 17 1.84 24.43 -6.77
N ASP A 18 3.00 23.84 -7.06
CA ASP A 18 3.48 22.64 -6.36
C ASP A 18 3.69 22.85 -4.85
N ARG A 19 3.87 24.11 -4.43
CA ARG A 19 4.04 24.51 -3.02
C ARG A 19 2.76 25.04 -2.39
N VAL A 20 1.62 24.98 -3.08
CA VAL A 20 0.32 25.34 -2.51
C VAL A 20 -0.35 24.08 -1.94
N GLY A 21 -0.47 24.07 -0.62
CA GLY A 21 -1.20 23.04 0.11
C GLY A 21 -2.65 23.44 0.38
N GLY A 22 -3.55 22.45 0.43
CA GLY A 22 -4.95 22.67 0.77
C GLY A 22 -5.90 21.89 -0.14
N ARG A 23 -7.16 22.31 -0.20
CA ARG A 23 -8.20 21.71 -1.05
C ARG A 23 -8.87 22.80 -1.86
N TYR A 24 -8.57 22.88 -3.16
CA TYR A 24 -8.85 24.08 -3.96
C TYR A 24 -9.00 23.77 -5.45
N VAL A 25 -9.61 24.73 -6.16
CA VAL A 25 -9.60 24.84 -7.62
C VAL A 25 -9.04 26.22 -7.97
N ILE A 26 -8.22 26.29 -8.99
CA ILE A 26 -7.64 27.54 -9.50
C ILE A 26 -8.04 27.66 -10.97
N LEU A 27 -8.65 28.80 -11.31
CA LEU A 27 -8.87 29.20 -12.68
C LEU A 27 -7.81 30.24 -13.03
N VAL A 28 -7.12 30.03 -14.15
CA VAL A 28 -6.19 31.01 -14.72
C VAL A 28 -6.57 31.28 -16.15
N GLU A 29 -6.46 32.53 -16.56
CA GLU A 29 -6.55 32.93 -17.96
C GLU A 29 -5.14 33.18 -18.48
N VAL A 30 -4.76 32.45 -19.54
CA VAL A 30 -3.45 32.55 -20.19
C VAL A 30 -3.69 32.69 -21.69
N ASP A 31 -3.24 33.79 -22.29
CA ASP A 31 -3.42 34.07 -23.71
C ASP A 31 -4.89 33.98 -24.18
N GLY A 32 -5.83 34.38 -23.31
CA GLY A 32 -7.27 34.33 -23.56
C GLY A 32 -7.90 32.93 -23.44
N GLN A 33 -7.15 31.93 -22.99
CA GLN A 33 -7.64 30.58 -22.70
C GLN A 33 -7.79 30.38 -21.19
N VAL A 34 -8.92 29.81 -20.78
CA VAL A 34 -9.17 29.49 -19.37
C VAL A 34 -8.69 28.08 -19.06
N ARG A 35 -7.71 27.97 -18.16
CA ARG A 35 -7.20 26.70 -17.65
C ARG A 35 -7.65 26.48 -16.20
N VAL A 36 -8.15 25.28 -15.93
CA VAL A 36 -8.63 24.87 -14.61
C VAL A 36 -7.66 23.87 -14.01
N PHE A 37 -7.07 24.24 -12.88
CA PHE A 37 -6.22 23.40 -12.03
C PHE A 37 -6.96 23.08 -10.74
N HIS A 38 -6.54 22.01 -10.08
CA HIS A 38 -7.05 21.62 -8.77
C HIS A 38 -5.91 21.14 -7.87
N ASP A 39 -6.21 20.93 -6.60
CA ASP A 39 -5.23 20.55 -5.59
C ASP A 39 -4.48 19.26 -5.91
N ALA A 40 -3.37 19.03 -5.20
CA ALA A 40 -2.39 18.00 -5.56
C ALA A 40 -2.99 16.58 -5.68
N HIS A 41 -4.01 16.24 -4.89
CA HIS A 41 -4.71 14.96 -4.93
C HIS A 41 -6.13 15.07 -5.50
N GLY A 42 -6.53 16.22 -6.03
CA GLY A 42 -7.86 16.46 -6.56
C GLY A 42 -9.02 16.23 -5.63
N THR A 43 -8.79 16.50 -4.35
CA THR A 43 -9.80 16.37 -3.30
C THR A 43 -10.89 17.42 -3.39
N ARG A 44 -10.64 18.58 -4.01
CA ARG A 44 -11.69 19.44 -4.57
C ARG A 44 -11.92 19.01 -6.01
N SER A 45 -12.87 18.10 -6.20
CA SER A 45 -13.20 17.54 -7.50
C SER A 45 -13.53 18.60 -8.53
N VAL A 46 -13.14 18.33 -9.78
CA VAL A 46 -13.53 19.09 -10.97
C VAL A 46 -14.12 18.12 -11.97
N TYR A 47 -15.41 18.27 -12.24
CA TYR A 47 -16.15 17.57 -13.28
C TYR A 47 -16.42 18.52 -14.43
N TYR A 48 -16.24 18.08 -15.67
CA TYR A 48 -16.41 18.93 -16.85
C TYR A 48 -17.22 18.22 -17.93
N ASP A 49 -17.92 19.02 -18.73
CA ASP A 49 -18.67 18.57 -19.90
C ASP A 49 -17.71 18.45 -21.09
N GLN A 50 -17.81 17.35 -21.82
CA GLN A 50 -17.01 17.13 -23.03
C GLN A 50 -17.52 17.90 -24.25
N GLU A 51 -18.73 18.48 -24.19
CA GLU A 51 -19.35 19.16 -25.33
C GLU A 51 -19.51 20.67 -25.16
N SER A 52 -19.51 21.19 -23.93
CA SER A 52 -19.60 22.62 -23.62
C SER A 52 -18.47 23.06 -22.69
N PRO A 53 -18.06 24.34 -22.69
CA PRO A 53 -17.02 24.87 -21.80
C PRO A 53 -17.56 25.09 -20.38
N THR A 54 -18.12 24.03 -19.78
CA THR A 54 -18.76 24.06 -18.47
C THR A 54 -18.14 23.03 -17.56
N PHE A 55 -17.92 23.39 -16.30
CA PHE A 55 -17.43 22.48 -15.26
C PHE A 55 -18.10 22.78 -13.92
N SER A 56 -18.00 21.85 -12.97
CA SER A 56 -18.56 21.94 -11.63
C SER A 56 -17.73 21.15 -10.64
N SER A 57 -17.88 21.45 -9.36
CA SER A 57 -17.31 20.62 -8.29
C SER A 57 -18.01 19.27 -8.13
N HIS A 58 -19.24 19.13 -8.63
CA HIS A 58 -20.06 17.92 -8.47
C HIS A 58 -20.66 17.48 -9.81
N ALA A 59 -20.54 16.19 -10.12
CA ALA A 59 -21.07 15.60 -11.36
C ALA A 59 -22.60 15.77 -11.47
N HIS A 60 -23.34 15.57 -10.38
CA HIS A 60 -24.80 15.73 -10.38
C HIS A 60 -25.24 17.16 -10.67
N LEU A 61 -24.56 18.16 -10.09
CA LEU A 61 -24.85 19.57 -10.36
C LEU A 61 -24.61 19.91 -11.83
N LEU A 62 -23.52 19.42 -12.41
CA LEU A 62 -23.23 19.62 -13.82
C LEU A 62 -24.25 18.92 -14.72
N GLY A 63 -24.61 17.67 -14.41
CA GLY A 63 -25.62 16.90 -15.14
C GLY A 63 -26.96 17.62 -15.22
N ASN A 64 -27.40 18.20 -14.10
CA ASN A 64 -28.62 19.02 -14.07
C ASN A 64 -28.56 20.26 -14.97
N VAL A 65 -27.40 20.91 -15.05
CA VAL A 65 -27.21 22.13 -15.85
C VAL A 65 -27.20 21.81 -17.35
N ILE A 66 -26.54 20.71 -17.75
CA ILE A 66 -26.37 20.35 -19.17
C ILE A 66 -27.43 19.36 -19.69
N GLY A 67 -28.33 18.89 -18.81
CA GLY A 67 -29.33 17.88 -19.13
C GLY A 67 -28.76 16.49 -19.39
N ASP A 68 -27.66 16.12 -18.73
CA ASP A 68 -27.07 14.77 -18.79
C ASP A 68 -27.50 13.95 -17.57
N GLU A 69 -27.99 12.75 -17.81
CA GLU A 69 -28.52 11.85 -16.79
C GLU A 69 -27.55 10.71 -16.50
N ARG A 70 -27.64 10.19 -15.27
CA ARG A 70 -26.82 9.05 -14.85
C ARG A 70 -27.25 7.80 -15.62
N ARG A 71 -26.29 7.13 -16.25
CA ARG A 71 -26.51 5.85 -16.92
C ARG A 71 -26.62 4.72 -15.90
N GLU A 72 -27.55 3.81 -16.19
CA GLU A 72 -27.71 2.56 -15.45
C GLU A 72 -26.58 1.56 -15.74
N HIS A 73 -26.41 0.57 -14.86
CA HIS A 73 -25.35 -0.42 -14.92
C HIS A 73 -25.23 -1.12 -16.29
N GLU A 74 -26.35 -1.55 -16.88
CA GLU A 74 -26.38 -2.23 -18.18
C GLU A 74 -25.95 -1.31 -19.33
N ALA A 75 -26.27 -0.02 -19.26
CA ALA A 75 -25.82 0.95 -20.24
C ALA A 75 -24.29 1.15 -20.16
N LEU A 76 -23.74 1.27 -18.93
CA LEU A 76 -22.29 1.34 -18.72
C LEU A 76 -21.56 0.10 -19.24
N LYS A 77 -22.13 -1.09 -18.99
CA LYS A 77 -21.58 -2.36 -19.46
C LYS A 77 -21.57 -2.46 -20.99
N ARG A 78 -22.69 -2.12 -21.64
CA ARG A 78 -22.84 -2.08 -23.10
C ARG A 78 -21.88 -1.10 -23.75
N ASP A 79 -21.66 0.06 -23.14
CA ASP A 79 -20.78 1.11 -23.66
C ASP A 79 -19.29 0.85 -23.32
N ARG A 80 -18.97 -0.28 -22.67
CA ARG A 80 -17.62 -0.62 -22.17
C ARG A 80 -17.01 0.51 -21.31
N SER A 81 -17.83 1.16 -20.50
CA SER A 81 -17.43 2.32 -19.70
C SER A 81 -16.59 1.89 -18.48
N TRP A 82 -15.50 2.61 -18.22
CA TRP A 82 -14.71 2.43 -17.00
C TRP A 82 -15.52 2.75 -15.73
N ALA A 83 -16.58 3.57 -15.85
CA ALA A 83 -17.51 3.87 -14.77
C ALA A 83 -18.36 2.66 -14.31
N LEU A 84 -18.29 1.52 -15.02
CA LEU A 84 -18.78 0.23 -14.53
C LEU A 84 -18.00 -0.25 -13.30
N LEU A 85 -16.71 0.11 -13.22
CA LEU A 85 -15.84 -0.23 -12.10
C LEU A 85 -15.98 0.78 -10.96
N PRO A 86 -15.58 0.41 -9.72
CA PRO A 86 -15.46 1.38 -8.64
C PRO A 86 -14.53 2.52 -9.04
N LEU A 87 -14.78 3.73 -8.53
CA LEU A 87 -14.03 4.96 -8.90
C LEU A 87 -12.51 4.83 -8.80
N SER A 88 -11.99 3.96 -7.94
CA SER A 88 -10.56 3.65 -7.86
C SER A 88 -9.97 2.94 -9.08
N PHE A 89 -10.77 2.66 -10.10
CA PHE A 89 -10.40 2.01 -11.35
C PHE A 89 -11.17 2.61 -12.55
N ALA A 90 -11.88 3.73 -12.35
CA ALA A 90 -12.78 4.29 -13.36
C ALA A 90 -12.12 5.37 -14.25
N TRP A 91 -10.82 5.64 -14.06
CA TRP A 91 -10.10 6.71 -14.76
C TRP A 91 -10.82 8.07 -14.63
N ASP A 92 -10.94 8.82 -15.72
CA ASP A 92 -11.68 10.07 -15.78
C ASP A 92 -13.20 9.87 -15.94
N GLU A 93 -13.66 8.66 -16.27
CA GLU A 93 -15.06 8.40 -16.57
C GLU A 93 -15.98 8.55 -15.35
N THR A 94 -17.24 8.89 -15.65
CA THR A 94 -18.31 8.98 -14.66
C THR A 94 -19.52 8.20 -15.15
N PRO A 95 -20.51 7.93 -14.29
CA PRO A 95 -21.78 7.33 -14.70
C PRO A 95 -22.57 8.16 -15.74
N TYR A 96 -22.21 9.42 -15.97
CA TYR A 96 -22.83 10.28 -16.98
C TYR A 96 -22.17 10.10 -18.34
N SER A 97 -22.87 10.45 -19.43
CA SER A 97 -22.38 10.21 -20.79
C SER A 97 -21.31 11.22 -21.18
N ARG A 98 -21.59 12.50 -20.91
CA ARG A 98 -20.80 13.67 -21.33
C ARG A 98 -19.88 14.19 -20.24
N ILE A 99 -20.08 13.78 -18.99
CA ILE A 99 -19.29 14.29 -17.87
C ILE A 99 -18.07 13.40 -17.63
N ARG A 100 -16.90 14.03 -17.57
CA ARG A 100 -15.64 13.44 -17.09
C ARG A 100 -15.17 14.17 -15.84
N ALA A 101 -14.28 13.57 -15.07
CA ALA A 101 -13.60 14.28 -13.99
C ALA A 101 -12.12 14.46 -14.31
N LEU A 102 -11.62 15.64 -13.98
CA LEU A 102 -10.23 16.00 -14.11
C LEU A 102 -9.41 15.22 -13.09
N LEU A 103 -8.44 14.43 -13.57
CA LEU A 103 -7.51 13.73 -12.69
C LEU A 103 -6.49 14.71 -12.08
N PRO A 104 -5.96 14.42 -10.88
CA PRO A 104 -4.80 15.13 -10.35
C PRO A 104 -3.64 15.14 -11.35
N ASN A 105 -2.73 16.11 -11.24
CA ASN A 105 -1.57 16.29 -12.13
C ASN A 105 -1.91 16.64 -13.59
N HIS A 106 -3.18 16.89 -13.88
CA HIS A 106 -3.68 17.38 -15.14
C HIS A 106 -4.44 18.69 -14.94
N TYR A 107 -4.44 19.55 -15.97
CA TYR A 107 -5.32 20.71 -16.04
C TYR A 107 -6.31 20.53 -17.19
N LEU A 108 -7.46 21.17 -17.06
CA LEU A 108 -8.45 21.28 -18.14
C LEU A 108 -8.25 22.61 -18.85
N ASP A 109 -8.00 22.57 -20.15
CA ASP A 109 -8.26 23.72 -21.02
C ASP A 109 -9.76 23.76 -21.31
N LEU A 110 -10.45 24.76 -20.75
CA LEU A 110 -11.90 24.81 -20.73
C LEU A 110 -12.48 25.12 -22.12
N ASP A 111 -11.79 25.95 -22.90
CA ASP A 111 -12.28 26.45 -24.18
C ASP A 111 -12.25 25.35 -25.26
N VAL A 112 -11.17 24.55 -25.28
CA VAL A 112 -11.05 23.42 -26.21
C VAL A 112 -11.51 22.08 -25.61
N ARG A 113 -11.78 22.04 -24.30
CA ARG A 113 -12.22 20.85 -23.53
C ARG A 113 -11.18 19.73 -23.54
N ALA A 114 -9.90 20.09 -23.50
CA ALA A 114 -8.79 19.16 -23.52
C ALA A 114 -8.13 19.06 -22.14
N VAL A 115 -7.72 17.86 -21.78
CA VAL A 115 -7.01 17.59 -20.53
C VAL A 115 -5.53 17.41 -20.84
N HIS A 116 -4.69 18.10 -20.09
CA HIS A 116 -3.24 18.11 -20.30
C HIS A 116 -2.51 17.72 -19.03
N ARG A 117 -1.66 16.70 -19.11
CA ARG A 117 -0.73 16.36 -18.03
C ARG A 117 0.30 17.49 -17.90
N TYR A 118 0.47 18.00 -16.67
CA TYR A 118 1.51 18.99 -16.36
C TYR A 118 2.44 18.53 -15.24
N PHE A 119 2.21 17.36 -14.65
CA PHE A 119 3.13 16.72 -13.73
C PHE A 119 3.17 15.21 -14.00
N PRO A 120 4.32 14.54 -13.88
CA PRO A 120 5.64 15.11 -13.63
C PRO A 120 6.18 15.96 -14.80
N ARG A 121 7.14 16.85 -14.51
CA ARG A 121 7.76 17.75 -15.51
C ARG A 121 9.21 17.39 -15.85
N GLY A 122 9.72 16.35 -15.21
CA GLY A 122 11.10 15.89 -15.25
C GLY A 122 11.29 14.82 -14.18
N GLU A 123 12.55 14.43 -13.98
CA GLU A 123 12.94 13.57 -12.87
C GLU A 123 12.59 14.20 -11.51
N ASN A 124 12.36 13.37 -10.49
CA ASN A 124 12.04 13.81 -9.16
C ASN A 124 13.15 14.71 -8.60
N ARG A 125 12.83 15.97 -8.35
CA ARG A 125 13.82 16.99 -7.96
C ARG A 125 14.50 16.73 -6.61
N PHE A 126 13.95 15.82 -5.82
CA PHE A 126 14.41 15.48 -4.47
C PHE A 126 15.08 14.11 -4.39
N ALA A 127 15.27 13.40 -5.52
CA ALA A 127 15.86 12.05 -5.55
C ALA A 127 17.26 11.97 -4.91
N ASN A 128 18.01 13.08 -4.93
CA ASN A 128 19.36 13.14 -4.36
C ASN A 128 19.40 13.58 -2.88
N LEU A 129 18.25 13.87 -2.27
CA LEU A 129 18.20 14.26 -0.85
C LEU A 129 18.25 13.03 0.06
N SER A 130 18.98 13.15 1.17
CA SER A 130 18.97 12.12 2.20
C SER A 130 17.58 11.98 2.83
N VAL A 131 17.32 10.84 3.47
CA VAL A 131 16.05 10.60 4.19
C VAL A 131 15.80 11.72 5.21
N SER A 132 16.83 12.12 5.96
CA SER A 132 16.72 13.16 6.97
C SER A 132 16.37 14.52 6.39
N ASP A 133 17.02 14.90 5.28
CA ASP A 133 16.77 16.19 4.61
C ASP A 133 15.36 16.23 4.01
N ARG A 134 14.88 15.12 3.44
CA ARG A 134 13.50 15.02 2.95
C ARG A 134 12.49 15.18 4.08
N ILE A 135 12.70 14.52 5.21
CA ILE A 135 11.84 14.66 6.39
C ILE A 135 11.89 16.09 6.93
N GLU A 136 13.05 16.74 6.92
CA GLU A 136 13.21 18.12 7.38
C GLU A 136 12.41 19.09 6.50
N GLU A 137 12.51 18.97 5.18
CA GLU A 137 11.75 19.79 4.25
C GLU A 137 10.25 19.54 4.36
N ILE A 138 9.81 18.27 4.47
CA ILE A 138 8.39 17.94 4.69
C ILE A 138 7.90 18.58 6.00
N ASN A 139 8.69 18.48 7.08
CA ASN A 139 8.34 19.07 8.36
C ASN A 139 8.23 20.60 8.28
N TYR A 140 9.15 21.24 7.56
CA TYR A 140 9.12 22.68 7.34
C TYR A 140 7.88 23.12 6.56
N LEU A 141 7.58 22.45 5.44
CA LEU A 141 6.42 22.75 4.60
C LEU A 141 5.12 22.53 5.38
N TRP A 142 5.04 21.44 6.14
CA TRP A 142 3.87 21.14 6.94
C TRP A 142 3.68 22.12 8.09
N GLY A 143 4.71 22.38 8.89
CA GLY A 143 4.64 23.37 9.96
C GLY A 143 4.24 24.76 9.43
N SER A 144 4.70 25.12 8.22
CA SER A 144 4.29 26.35 7.56
C SER A 144 2.81 26.38 7.17
N GLN A 145 2.27 25.27 6.65
CA GLN A 145 0.84 25.12 6.39
C GLN A 145 0.03 25.29 7.69
N ILE A 146 0.41 24.57 8.76
CA ILE A 146 -0.32 24.62 10.03
C ILE A 146 -0.30 26.02 10.64
N ARG A 147 0.84 26.72 10.62
CA ARG A 147 0.94 28.11 11.07
C ARG A 147 0.06 29.06 10.26
N ALA A 148 -0.05 28.88 8.95
CA ALA A 148 -0.94 29.69 8.12
C ALA A 148 -2.42 29.40 8.44
N LEU A 149 -2.77 28.13 8.62
CA LEU A 149 -4.15 27.72 8.93
C LEU A 149 -4.58 28.16 10.33
N SER A 150 -3.66 28.19 11.31
CA SER A 150 -3.97 28.64 12.68
C SER A 150 -4.23 30.14 12.80
N GLN A 151 -3.95 30.92 11.75
CA GLN A 151 -4.31 32.33 11.65
C GLN A 151 -5.73 32.56 11.13
N VAL A 152 -6.35 31.55 10.49
CA VAL A 152 -7.68 31.68 9.87
C VAL A 152 -8.76 30.85 10.56
N THR A 153 -8.38 29.91 11.43
CA THR A 153 -9.30 29.15 12.28
C THR A 153 -8.74 28.96 13.68
N ASP A 154 -9.63 28.97 14.67
CA ASP A 154 -9.32 28.66 16.06
C ASP A 154 -9.65 27.22 16.47
N ARG A 155 -10.10 26.40 15.52
CA ARG A 155 -10.49 25.01 15.77
C ARG A 155 -9.97 24.07 14.70
N PHE A 156 -9.32 23.01 15.15
CA PHE A 156 -8.81 21.93 14.34
C PHE A 156 -9.50 20.63 14.75
N ILE A 157 -10.10 19.95 13.80
CA ILE A 157 -10.78 18.67 14.02
C ILE A 157 -9.89 17.58 13.40
N VAL A 158 -9.64 16.49 14.12
CA VAL A 158 -8.77 15.40 13.64
C VAL A 158 -9.52 14.08 13.69
N SER A 159 -9.64 13.39 12.55
CA SER A 159 -10.08 12.00 12.54
C SER A 159 -8.95 11.10 13.06
N LEU A 160 -9.04 10.65 14.31
CA LEU A 160 -8.02 9.86 14.99
C LEU A 160 -8.34 8.36 14.96
N SER A 161 -7.34 7.55 14.66
CA SER A 161 -7.41 6.08 14.64
C SER A 161 -6.19 5.47 15.35
N GLY A 162 -6.17 4.13 15.46
CA GLY A 162 -5.01 3.38 15.92
C GLY A 162 -3.86 3.32 14.90
N GLY A 163 -4.04 3.89 13.71
CA GLY A 163 -3.08 3.87 12.62
C GLY A 163 -1.96 4.90 12.74
N LEU A 164 -1.05 4.87 11.77
CA LEU A 164 0.07 5.80 11.65
C LEU A 164 -0.41 7.16 11.16
N ASP A 165 -1.20 7.19 10.08
CA ASP A 165 -1.46 8.42 9.34
C ASP A 165 -2.13 9.52 10.17
N SER A 166 -3.12 9.13 10.98
CA SER A 166 -3.85 10.06 11.86
C SER A 166 -2.98 10.60 12.99
N ARG A 167 -1.99 9.82 13.46
CA ARG A 167 -1.02 10.28 14.47
C ARG A 167 -0.02 11.26 13.90
N VAL A 168 0.42 11.06 12.66
CA VAL A 168 1.29 12.01 11.97
C VAL A 168 0.56 13.36 11.89
N VAL A 169 -0.74 13.36 11.55
CA VAL A 169 -1.59 14.56 11.56
C VAL A 169 -1.66 15.21 12.94
N LEU A 170 -1.92 14.42 13.98
CA LEU A 170 -1.99 14.93 15.35
C LEU A 170 -0.64 15.49 15.83
N ALA A 171 0.48 14.84 15.49
CA ALA A 171 1.82 15.25 15.88
C ALA A 171 2.14 16.66 15.36
N ALA A 172 1.81 16.95 14.10
CA ALA A 172 2.01 18.26 13.49
C ALA A 172 1.18 19.39 14.13
N LEU A 173 0.15 19.05 14.92
CA LEU A 173 -0.70 20.00 15.62
C LEU A 173 -0.30 20.23 17.08
N ARG A 174 0.84 19.71 17.54
CA ARG A 174 1.28 19.80 18.95
C ARG A 174 1.29 21.22 19.50
N GLU A 175 1.82 22.19 18.75
CA GLU A 175 1.86 23.61 19.15
C GLU A 175 0.47 24.25 19.27
N HIS A 176 -0.55 23.61 18.69
CA HIS A 176 -1.94 24.06 18.70
C HIS A 176 -2.88 23.06 19.36
N ARG A 177 -2.37 22.15 20.21
CA ARG A 177 -3.15 21.06 20.83
C ARG A 177 -4.41 21.54 21.56
N ASP A 178 -4.37 22.75 22.12
CA ASP A 178 -5.50 23.36 22.85
C ASP A 178 -6.65 23.77 21.92
N LYS A 179 -6.39 23.83 20.60
CA LYS A 179 -7.38 24.07 19.53
C LYS A 179 -7.90 22.77 18.91
N VAL A 180 -7.42 21.59 19.35
CA VAL A 180 -7.67 20.30 18.69
C VAL A 180 -8.83 19.55 19.34
N ASP A 181 -9.81 19.21 18.51
CA ASP A 181 -10.81 18.18 18.76
C ASP A 181 -10.48 16.92 17.95
N ALA A 182 -9.98 15.89 18.62
CA ALA A 182 -9.79 14.58 18.02
C ALA A 182 -11.07 13.75 18.15
N PHE A 183 -11.51 13.10 17.09
CA PHE A 183 -12.62 12.14 17.15
C PHE A 183 -12.21 10.77 16.67
N THR A 184 -12.76 9.74 17.31
CA THR A 184 -12.62 8.35 16.90
C THR A 184 -14.00 7.72 16.85
N TYR A 185 -14.33 7.06 15.75
CA TYR A 185 -15.55 6.27 15.66
C TYR A 185 -15.27 4.79 15.92
N PHE A 186 -16.12 4.14 16.71
CA PHE A 186 -15.92 2.74 17.10
C PHE A 186 -17.24 2.07 17.50
N THR A 187 -17.20 0.75 17.69
CA THR A 187 -18.30 -0.02 18.30
C THR A 187 -17.89 -0.56 19.66
N ASN A 188 -18.84 -0.57 20.61
CA ASN A 188 -18.66 -1.24 21.91
C ASN A 188 -18.99 -2.74 21.84
N ASN A 189 -19.74 -3.16 20.82
CA ASN A 189 -20.29 -4.51 20.70
C ASN A 189 -19.86 -5.16 19.38
N GLY A 190 -19.90 -6.49 19.33
CA GLY A 190 -19.62 -7.28 18.14
C GLY A 190 -18.28 -8.00 18.18
N THR A 191 -18.23 -9.12 17.47
CA THR A 191 -17.09 -10.05 17.46
C THR A 191 -16.47 -10.22 16.07
N GLY A 192 -17.11 -9.69 15.01
CA GLY A 192 -16.59 -9.77 13.65
C GLY A 192 -15.37 -8.88 13.41
N ASN A 193 -14.65 -9.13 12.32
CA ASN A 193 -13.40 -8.43 11.98
C ASN A 193 -13.52 -6.90 12.00
N TRP A 194 -14.62 -6.36 11.47
CA TRP A 194 -14.88 -4.92 11.52
C TRP A 194 -15.00 -4.39 12.95
N ALA A 195 -15.75 -5.09 13.82
CA ALA A 195 -15.92 -4.70 15.21
C ALA A 195 -14.60 -4.76 15.98
N GLN A 196 -13.78 -5.79 15.74
CA GLN A 196 -12.45 -5.92 16.34
C GLN A 196 -11.50 -4.80 15.90
N ALA A 197 -11.51 -4.42 14.61
CA ALA A 197 -10.73 -3.31 14.10
C ALA A 197 -11.14 -1.98 14.77
N MET A 198 -12.44 -1.71 14.85
CA MET A 198 -12.99 -0.51 15.50
C MET A 198 -12.67 -0.47 17.01
N GLN A 199 -12.69 -1.61 17.70
CA GLN A 199 -12.29 -1.68 19.11
C GLN A 199 -10.79 -1.45 19.30
N MET A 200 -9.96 -1.96 18.38
CA MET A 200 -8.52 -1.67 18.38
C MET A 200 -8.25 -0.18 18.17
N ASP A 201 -8.95 0.45 17.21
CA ASP A 201 -8.87 1.90 17.00
C ASP A 201 -9.26 2.68 18.25
N ARG A 202 -10.36 2.30 18.93
CA ARG A 202 -10.75 2.88 20.22
C ARG A 202 -9.65 2.77 21.26
N ASP A 203 -9.09 1.58 21.45
CA ASP A 203 -8.14 1.30 22.52
C ASP A 203 -6.78 1.98 22.27
N LEU A 204 -6.32 2.02 21.02
CA LEU A 204 -5.08 2.70 20.63
C LEU A 204 -5.25 4.21 20.63
N SER A 205 -6.35 4.74 20.09
CA SER A 205 -6.62 6.18 20.10
C SER A 205 -6.71 6.71 21.53
N ARG A 206 -7.31 5.96 22.46
CA ARG A 206 -7.31 6.33 23.90
C ARG A 206 -5.90 6.45 24.50
N GLN A 207 -4.98 5.56 24.12
CA GLN A 207 -3.57 5.66 24.56
C GLN A 207 -2.90 6.90 23.97
N VAL A 208 -3.11 7.17 22.68
CA VAL A 208 -2.61 8.37 22.00
C VAL A 208 -3.16 9.64 22.66
N LEU A 209 -4.47 9.70 22.91
CA LEU A 209 -5.15 10.83 23.55
C LEU A 209 -4.67 11.07 24.99
N ALA A 210 -4.39 10.00 25.74
CA ALA A 210 -3.84 10.10 27.09
C ALA A 210 -2.45 10.74 27.14
N LEU A 211 -1.68 10.63 26.05
CA LEU A 211 -0.37 11.28 25.89
C LEU A 211 -0.51 12.69 25.27
N ALA A 212 -1.48 12.86 24.37
CA ALA A 212 -1.65 14.10 23.62
C ALA A 212 -2.34 15.20 24.45
N HIS A 213 -3.21 14.82 25.39
CA HIS A 213 -4.02 15.74 26.19
C HIS A 213 -4.86 16.72 25.35
N VAL A 214 -5.36 16.27 24.18
CA VAL A 214 -6.31 17.01 23.34
C VAL A 214 -7.75 16.66 23.70
N ASN A 215 -8.71 17.50 23.30
CA ASN A 215 -10.12 17.19 23.51
C ASN A 215 -10.53 15.98 22.65
N HIS A 216 -11.30 15.05 23.23
CA HIS A 216 -11.74 13.84 22.55
C HIS A 216 -13.26 13.83 22.37
N VAL A 217 -13.71 13.64 21.12
CA VAL A 217 -15.11 13.53 20.73
C VAL A 217 -15.39 12.09 20.25
N PRO A 218 -15.86 11.17 21.12
CA PRO A 218 -16.14 9.80 20.70
C PRO A 218 -17.41 9.71 19.84
N ILE A 219 -17.38 8.87 18.80
CA ILE A 219 -18.54 8.52 17.97
C ILE A 219 -18.82 7.03 18.08
N VAL A 220 -19.84 6.66 18.85
CA VAL A 220 -20.19 5.25 19.05
C VAL A 220 -21.20 4.80 18.01
N HIS A 221 -20.90 3.68 17.35
CA HIS A 221 -21.80 3.05 16.40
C HIS A 221 -23.14 2.67 17.06
N GLY A 222 -24.24 3.07 16.43
CA GLY A 222 -25.61 2.81 16.90
C GLY A 222 -26.18 3.84 17.87
N GLU A 223 -25.41 4.85 18.28
CA GLU A 223 -25.85 5.92 19.17
C GLU A 223 -26.12 7.24 18.42
N GLY A 224 -27.03 8.06 18.94
CA GLY A 224 -27.38 9.42 18.47
C GLY A 224 -28.08 9.52 17.11
N ALA A 225 -27.97 10.67 16.44
CA ALA A 225 -28.57 10.97 15.14
C ALA A 225 -28.37 9.85 14.11
N ARG A 226 -29.45 9.52 13.41
CA ARG A 226 -29.50 8.48 12.37
C ARG A 226 -29.56 9.12 11.00
N PHE A 227 -28.95 8.45 10.04
CA PHE A 227 -29.04 8.82 8.63
C PHE A 227 -30.43 8.50 8.08
N THR A 228 -31.10 9.52 7.53
CA THR A 228 -32.48 9.45 7.04
C THR A 228 -32.54 9.28 5.51
N GLU A 229 -33.74 9.05 4.97
CA GLU A 229 -33.96 9.04 3.51
C GLU A 229 -33.76 10.43 2.88
N GLU A 230 -34.04 11.51 3.62
CA GLU A 230 -33.75 12.88 3.17
C GLU A 230 -32.25 13.12 3.07
N ASP A 231 -31.48 12.68 4.09
CA ASP A 231 -30.01 12.73 4.05
C ASP A 231 -29.46 11.91 2.88
N LYS A 232 -30.05 10.74 2.61
CA LYS A 232 -29.69 9.89 1.47
C LYS A 232 -29.87 10.63 0.15
N ALA A 233 -31.01 11.30 -0.04
CA ALA A 233 -31.30 12.05 -1.26
C ALA A 233 -30.33 13.24 -1.48
N ILE A 234 -29.79 13.82 -0.41
CA ILE A 234 -28.73 14.85 -0.49
C ILE A 234 -27.39 14.20 -0.79
N ALA A 235 -27.01 13.14 -0.06
CA ALA A 235 -25.74 12.46 -0.23
C ALA A 235 -25.58 11.84 -1.64
N ASP A 236 -26.66 11.33 -2.24
CA ASP A 236 -26.69 10.82 -3.62
C ASP A 236 -26.38 11.91 -4.67
N LYS A 237 -26.57 13.19 -4.32
CA LYS A 237 -26.21 14.34 -5.18
C LYS A 237 -24.80 14.85 -4.90
N ASN A 238 -24.34 14.72 -3.66
CA ASN A 238 -23.03 15.19 -3.23
C ASN A 238 -21.90 14.23 -3.61
N SER A 239 -22.18 12.92 -3.67
CA SER A 239 -21.15 11.94 -4.02
C SER A 239 -21.62 10.84 -4.96
N LEU A 240 -20.71 10.44 -5.86
CA LEU A 240 -20.87 9.31 -6.78
C LEU A 240 -20.71 7.95 -6.11
N VAL A 241 -20.17 7.88 -4.88
CA VAL A 241 -19.97 6.63 -4.13
C VAL A 241 -20.49 6.77 -2.70
N GLU A 242 -20.78 5.63 -2.07
CA GLU A 242 -21.13 5.57 -0.65
C GLU A 242 -19.93 5.14 0.19
N HIS A 243 -19.60 5.91 1.23
CA HIS A 243 -18.52 5.57 2.16
C HIS A 243 -18.93 5.74 3.63
N GLY A 244 -19.88 4.89 4.06
CA GLY A 244 -20.28 4.82 5.47
C GLY A 244 -21.14 6.02 5.87
N ARG A 245 -22.13 6.36 5.05
CA ARG A 245 -23.08 7.47 5.23
C ARG A 245 -23.72 7.58 6.59
N TRP A 246 -23.88 6.45 7.29
CA TRP A 246 -24.34 6.44 8.67
C TRP A 246 -23.51 7.35 9.59
N LEU A 247 -22.21 7.55 9.29
CA LEU A 247 -21.32 8.48 10.00
C LEU A 247 -21.64 9.95 9.72
N VAL A 248 -22.13 10.30 8.53
CA VAL A 248 -22.37 11.70 8.14
C VAL A 248 -23.37 12.36 9.09
N ALA A 249 -24.47 11.68 9.43
CA ALA A 249 -25.44 12.19 10.41
C ALA A 249 -24.79 12.41 11.79
N ARG A 250 -23.86 11.55 12.20
CA ARG A 250 -23.10 11.70 13.45
C ARG A 250 -22.14 12.89 13.37
N TYR A 251 -21.48 13.06 12.24
CA TYR A 251 -20.58 14.19 12.00
C TYR A 251 -21.34 15.51 12.02
N VAL A 252 -22.50 15.59 11.36
CA VAL A 252 -23.35 16.79 11.39
C VAL A 252 -23.86 17.08 12.81
N GLU A 253 -24.32 16.07 13.56
CA GLU A 253 -24.74 16.26 14.97
C GLU A 253 -23.61 16.86 15.83
N LYS A 254 -22.37 16.38 15.66
CA LYS A 254 -21.23 16.78 16.49
C LYS A 254 -20.53 18.04 16.01
N PHE A 255 -20.51 18.27 14.70
CA PHE A 255 -19.62 19.25 14.06
C PHE A 255 -20.32 20.15 13.04
N GLY A 256 -21.56 19.89 12.61
CA GLY A 256 -22.21 20.63 11.51
C GLY A 256 -22.42 22.13 11.76
N ASN A 257 -22.47 22.56 13.02
CA ASN A 257 -22.52 23.98 13.41
C ASN A 257 -21.14 24.56 13.79
N SER A 258 -20.06 23.80 13.58
CA SER A 258 -18.72 24.18 14.02
C SER A 258 -17.97 24.87 12.89
N THR A 259 -17.42 26.04 13.18
CA THR A 259 -16.37 26.63 12.37
C THR A 259 -15.05 25.93 12.71
N GLY A 260 -14.39 25.33 11.73
CA GLY A 260 -13.12 24.63 11.96
C GLY A 260 -12.65 23.87 10.72
N LEU A 261 -11.36 23.51 10.72
CA LEU A 261 -10.78 22.69 9.65
C LEU A 261 -10.60 21.26 10.11
N HIS A 262 -11.08 20.32 9.30
CA HIS A 262 -10.95 18.90 9.56
C HIS A 262 -9.72 18.33 8.85
N PHE A 263 -8.79 17.77 9.61
CA PHE A 263 -7.57 17.16 9.11
C PHE A 263 -7.71 15.64 9.03
N ARG A 264 -7.33 15.10 7.86
CA ARG A 264 -7.32 13.65 7.61
C ARG A 264 -5.97 13.18 7.09
N GLY A 265 -5.59 11.95 7.45
CA GLY A 265 -4.31 11.34 7.06
C GLY A 265 -4.31 10.59 5.73
N ASN A 266 -5.46 10.40 5.08
CA ASN A 266 -5.63 9.41 4.00
C ASN A 266 -4.64 9.52 2.82
N THR A 267 -4.23 10.73 2.44
CA THR A 267 -3.30 10.94 1.31
C THR A 267 -1.84 10.57 1.64
N GLN A 268 -1.51 10.24 2.90
CA GLN A 268 -0.17 9.77 3.27
C GLN A 268 0.19 8.45 2.61
N GLU A 269 -0.80 7.59 2.36
CA GLU A 269 -0.58 6.29 1.75
C GLU A 269 -0.09 6.40 0.27
N THR A 270 -0.27 7.57 -0.36
CA THR A 270 0.25 7.87 -1.71
C THR A 270 1.75 7.61 -1.83
N ILE A 271 2.51 7.85 -0.77
CA ILE A 271 3.97 7.77 -0.82
C ILE A 271 4.53 6.42 -0.34
N ARG A 272 3.68 5.40 -0.12
CA ARG A 272 4.06 4.13 0.56
C ARG A 272 4.21 2.90 -0.34
N SER A 273 4.17 3.05 -1.66
CA SER A 273 4.10 1.90 -2.59
C SER A 273 2.93 0.98 -2.28
N TYR A 274 1.73 1.58 -2.14
CA TYR A 274 0.51 0.91 -1.66
C TYR A 274 0.18 -0.41 -2.36
N TYR A 275 0.38 -0.45 -3.68
CA TYR A 275 0.02 -1.61 -4.49
C TYR A 275 1.04 -2.77 -4.45
N GLY A 276 2.11 -2.63 -3.68
CA GLY A 276 3.13 -3.65 -3.51
C GLY A 276 4.44 -3.32 -4.23
N SER A 277 5.34 -4.31 -4.28
CA SER A 277 6.71 -4.08 -4.73
C SER A 277 6.84 -4.05 -6.24
N THR A 278 7.68 -3.16 -6.73
CA THR A 278 8.06 -3.07 -8.15
C THR A 278 9.50 -3.54 -8.40
N LYS A 279 10.22 -4.02 -7.38
CA LYS A 279 11.60 -4.52 -7.53
C LYS A 279 11.77 -5.66 -8.53
N ARG A 280 10.73 -6.49 -8.71
CA ARG A 280 10.76 -7.70 -9.56
C ARG A 280 9.66 -7.75 -10.61
N ARG A 281 8.90 -6.66 -10.76
CA ARG A 281 7.78 -6.56 -11.69
C ARG A 281 7.76 -5.16 -12.27
N ASP A 282 7.55 -5.07 -13.58
CA ASP A 282 7.35 -3.76 -14.20
C ASP A 282 6.16 -3.03 -13.53
N PRO A 283 6.33 -1.77 -13.10
CA PRO A 283 5.23 -0.98 -12.54
C PRO A 283 3.99 -0.94 -13.43
N ILE A 284 4.13 -0.96 -14.76
CA ILE A 284 2.99 -0.96 -15.70
C ILE A 284 2.24 -2.29 -15.67
N ASP A 285 2.96 -3.41 -15.60
CA ASP A 285 2.37 -4.75 -15.48
C ASP A 285 1.57 -4.88 -14.18
N LEU A 286 2.03 -4.22 -13.12
CA LEU A 286 1.29 -4.15 -11.85
C LEU A 286 -0.04 -3.39 -12.04
N VAL A 287 -0.03 -2.22 -12.68
CA VAL A 287 -1.26 -1.45 -12.97
C VAL A 287 -2.22 -2.26 -13.85
N GLN A 288 -1.73 -2.86 -14.93
CA GLN A 288 -2.55 -3.71 -15.82
C GLN A 288 -3.12 -4.91 -15.07
N GLY A 289 -2.32 -5.57 -14.23
CA GLY A 289 -2.78 -6.68 -13.39
C GLY A 289 -3.87 -6.28 -12.39
N LEU A 290 -3.77 -5.09 -11.78
CA LEU A 290 -4.79 -4.54 -10.89
C LEU A 290 -6.10 -4.25 -11.62
N MET A 291 -6.02 -3.60 -12.79
CA MET A 291 -7.19 -3.33 -13.65
C MET A 291 -7.87 -4.63 -14.06
N TYR A 292 -7.09 -5.60 -14.52
CA TYR A 292 -7.58 -6.92 -14.92
C TYR A 292 -8.24 -7.68 -13.77
N SER A 293 -7.62 -7.68 -12.58
CA SER A 293 -8.23 -8.26 -11.38
C SER A 293 -9.55 -7.58 -11.05
N ARG A 294 -9.71 -6.28 -11.34
CA ARG A 294 -10.95 -5.57 -11.04
C ARG A 294 -12.05 -5.83 -12.06
N LEU A 295 -11.71 -5.96 -13.34
CA LEU A 295 -12.66 -6.38 -14.38
C LEU A 295 -13.32 -7.73 -14.07
N LYS A 296 -12.57 -8.68 -13.49
CA LYS A 296 -13.12 -9.98 -13.05
C LYS A 296 -14.20 -9.86 -11.97
N SER A 297 -14.28 -8.73 -11.27
CA SER A 297 -15.25 -8.53 -10.18
C SER A 297 -16.61 -8.01 -10.64
N VAL A 298 -16.78 -7.70 -11.94
CA VAL A 298 -18.01 -7.12 -12.50
C VAL A 298 -18.70 -8.03 -13.53
N ASN A 299 -18.55 -9.35 -13.40
CA ASN A 299 -19.27 -10.38 -14.19
C ASN A 299 -19.26 -10.12 -15.70
N LEU A 300 -18.07 -9.87 -16.25
CA LEU A 300 -17.84 -9.72 -17.69
C LEU A 300 -17.52 -11.09 -18.31
N ASP A 301 -17.93 -11.29 -19.56
CA ASP A 301 -17.48 -12.45 -20.35
C ASP A 301 -16.04 -12.25 -20.90
N GLU A 302 -15.50 -13.28 -21.56
CA GLU A 302 -14.12 -13.26 -22.07
C GLU A 302 -13.91 -12.23 -23.20
N GLU A 303 -14.92 -12.02 -24.05
CA GLU A 303 -14.86 -11.05 -25.15
C GLU A 303 -14.89 -9.62 -24.59
N GLU A 304 -15.79 -9.36 -23.64
CA GLU A 304 -15.89 -8.10 -22.91
C GLU A 304 -14.56 -7.74 -22.23
N ILE A 305 -13.94 -8.70 -21.55
CA ILE A 305 -12.64 -8.50 -20.90
C ILE A 305 -11.56 -8.11 -21.91
N LYS A 306 -11.56 -8.70 -23.10
CA LYS A 306 -10.60 -8.40 -24.18
C LYS A 306 -10.81 -7.00 -24.77
N ASP A 307 -12.06 -6.56 -24.89
CA ASP A 307 -12.38 -5.17 -25.29
C ASP A 307 -11.79 -4.17 -24.28
N TYR A 308 -11.99 -4.42 -22.98
CA TYR A 308 -11.42 -3.58 -21.93
C TYR A 308 -9.89 -3.59 -21.90
N GLN A 309 -9.23 -4.70 -22.25
CA GLN A 309 -7.78 -4.74 -22.39
C GLN A 309 -7.29 -3.81 -23.50
N THR A 310 -7.92 -3.87 -24.68
CA THR A 310 -7.59 -2.98 -25.80
C THR A 310 -7.83 -1.51 -25.43
N LYS A 311 -8.94 -1.24 -24.73
CA LYS A 311 -9.24 0.09 -24.21
C LYS A 311 -8.23 0.56 -23.17
N LEU A 312 -7.70 -0.34 -22.33
CA LEU A 312 -6.75 0.01 -21.27
C LEU A 312 -5.46 0.57 -21.84
N ASP A 313 -4.91 -0.03 -22.90
CA ASP A 313 -3.69 0.46 -23.53
C ASP A 313 -3.88 1.88 -24.10
N ALA A 314 -5.03 2.13 -24.74
CA ALA A 314 -5.39 3.47 -25.20
C ALA A 314 -5.57 4.46 -24.03
N THR A 315 -6.17 4.01 -22.92
CA THR A 315 -6.39 4.84 -21.73
C THR A 315 -5.07 5.18 -21.04
N LEU A 316 -4.16 4.21 -20.92
CA LEU A 316 -2.82 4.42 -20.37
C LEU A 316 -2.07 5.46 -21.20
N SER A 317 -2.07 5.32 -22.53
CA SER A 317 -1.44 6.27 -23.44
C SER A 317 -2.07 7.67 -23.34
N GLN A 318 -3.41 7.75 -23.29
CA GLN A 318 -4.14 9.02 -23.12
C GLN A 318 -3.69 9.80 -21.88
N PHE A 319 -3.45 9.11 -20.77
CA PHE A 319 -2.99 9.74 -19.52
C PHE A 319 -1.46 9.73 -19.36
N GLY A 320 -0.70 9.40 -20.41
CA GLY A 320 0.76 9.50 -20.41
C GLY A 320 1.49 8.39 -19.65
N TYR A 321 0.88 7.22 -19.47
CA TYR A 321 1.52 6.06 -18.85
C TYR A 321 2.21 5.18 -19.92
N PRO A 322 3.45 4.70 -19.68
CA PRO A 322 4.41 5.17 -18.67
C PRO A 322 5.26 6.38 -19.16
N ASP A 323 5.20 6.71 -20.45
CA ASP A 323 6.21 7.55 -21.12
C ASP A 323 6.32 8.97 -20.56
N ALA A 324 5.23 9.53 -20.04
CA ALA A 324 5.21 10.89 -19.48
C ALA A 324 5.43 10.93 -17.96
N LEU A 325 5.82 9.81 -17.34
CA LEU A 325 6.04 9.70 -15.90
C LEU A 325 7.48 9.95 -15.46
N HIS A 326 8.43 10.06 -16.41
CA HIS A 326 9.86 10.19 -16.10
C HIS A 326 10.34 9.05 -15.18
N ASP A 327 10.82 9.37 -13.97
CA ASP A 327 11.29 8.42 -12.95
C ASP A 327 10.23 8.08 -11.89
N PHE A 328 9.01 8.61 -12.02
CA PHE A 328 7.91 8.29 -11.10
C PHE A 328 7.33 6.92 -11.42
N VAL A 329 7.20 6.08 -10.39
CA VAL A 329 6.71 4.71 -10.51
C VAL A 329 5.23 4.71 -10.92
N ALA A 330 4.90 4.02 -12.02
CA ALA A 330 3.55 4.02 -12.59
C ALA A 330 2.45 3.59 -11.61
N SER A 331 2.69 2.60 -10.75
CA SER A 331 1.72 2.17 -9.74
C SER A 331 1.47 3.21 -8.66
N ASP A 332 2.48 4.03 -8.30
CA ASP A 332 2.34 5.14 -7.35
C ASP A 332 1.54 6.29 -7.98
N MET A 333 1.82 6.63 -9.24
CA MET A 333 1.04 7.62 -10.00
C MET A 333 -0.42 7.18 -10.18
N PHE A 334 -0.66 5.89 -10.47
CA PHE A 334 -2.01 5.34 -10.58
C PHE A 334 -2.76 5.41 -9.24
N TYR A 335 -2.08 5.13 -8.11
CA TYR A 335 -2.67 5.31 -6.78
C TYR A 335 -3.05 6.77 -6.53
N TRP A 336 -2.14 7.69 -6.82
CA TRP A 336 -2.34 9.11 -6.62
C TRP A 336 -3.50 9.66 -7.48
N GLU A 337 -3.47 9.41 -8.78
CA GLU A 337 -4.38 10.03 -9.73
C GLU A 337 -5.77 9.38 -9.71
N ILE A 338 -5.85 8.07 -9.48
CA ILE A 338 -7.12 7.35 -9.57
C ILE A 338 -7.67 7.04 -8.18
N ARG A 339 -6.89 6.35 -7.33
CA ARG A 339 -7.40 5.93 -6.02
C ARG A 339 -7.62 7.13 -5.09
N MET A 340 -6.65 8.04 -4.96
CA MET A 340 -6.85 9.27 -4.18
C MET A 340 -7.67 10.30 -4.99
N GLY A 341 -7.29 10.56 -6.24
CA GLY A 341 -7.94 11.55 -7.10
C GLY A 341 -9.43 11.36 -7.38
N ARG A 342 -9.92 10.11 -7.36
CA ARG A 342 -11.33 9.81 -7.62
C ARG A 342 -12.07 9.35 -6.39
N TRP A 343 -11.58 8.33 -5.70
CA TRP A 343 -12.32 7.77 -4.56
C TRP A 343 -12.22 8.64 -3.31
N LEU A 344 -11.04 9.16 -2.96
CA LEU A 344 -10.91 9.98 -1.75
C LEU A 344 -11.61 11.34 -1.90
N ALA A 345 -11.55 11.94 -3.09
CA ALA A 345 -12.27 13.17 -3.41
C ALA A 345 -13.78 13.04 -3.10
N GLU A 346 -14.37 11.93 -3.48
CA GLU A 346 -15.78 11.64 -3.25
C GLU A 346 -16.12 11.38 -1.77
N ILE A 347 -15.21 10.77 -1.02
CA ILE A 347 -15.35 10.68 0.44
C ILE A 347 -15.39 12.07 1.07
N TYR A 348 -14.57 13.00 0.58
CA TYR A 348 -14.56 14.36 1.12
C TYR A 348 -15.90 15.03 0.80
N ASN A 349 -16.36 14.96 -0.44
CA ASN A 349 -17.67 15.48 -0.85
C ASN A 349 -18.83 14.89 -0.03
N GLU A 350 -18.80 13.59 0.30
CA GLU A 350 -19.81 12.95 1.16
C GLU A 350 -19.81 13.54 2.59
N THR A 351 -18.65 13.96 3.10
CA THR A 351 -18.49 14.51 4.45
C THR A 351 -18.52 16.04 4.54
N ASP A 352 -18.54 16.75 3.40
CA ASP A 352 -18.60 18.21 3.33
C ASP A 352 -19.77 18.84 4.13
N PRO A 353 -20.95 18.21 4.28
CA PRO A 353 -22.00 18.75 5.15
C PRO A 353 -21.60 18.95 6.61
N ALA A 354 -20.55 18.26 7.08
CA ALA A 354 -20.07 18.36 8.46
C ALA A 354 -18.70 19.03 8.60
N PHE A 355 -17.90 19.09 7.53
CA PHE A 355 -16.48 19.41 7.63
C PHE A 355 -15.93 20.16 6.42
N ASP A 356 -15.12 21.18 6.69
CA ASP A 356 -14.11 21.66 5.74
C ASP A 356 -12.85 20.79 5.85
N SER A 357 -12.81 19.72 5.06
CA SER A 357 -11.74 18.72 5.12
C SER A 357 -10.50 19.11 4.30
N ILE A 358 -9.33 18.94 4.90
CA ILE A 358 -8.02 19.07 4.28
C ILE A 358 -7.12 17.89 4.66
N SER A 359 -6.15 17.57 3.80
CA SER A 359 -5.05 16.70 4.18
C SER A 359 -3.72 17.43 4.09
N PRO A 360 -2.87 17.39 5.12
CA PRO A 360 -1.58 18.09 5.09
C PRO A 360 -0.60 17.64 4.01
N MET A 361 -0.72 16.39 3.53
CA MET A 361 0.10 15.91 2.42
C MET A 361 -0.42 16.42 1.07
N ASN A 362 -1.54 17.15 1.04
CA ASN A 362 -2.13 17.65 -0.19
C ASN A 362 -1.41 18.89 -0.73
N MET A 363 -0.12 18.73 -0.95
CA MET A 363 0.82 19.68 -1.53
C MET A 363 1.79 18.87 -2.38
N ARG A 364 1.93 19.21 -3.66
CA ARG A 364 2.69 18.39 -4.61
C ARG A 364 4.14 18.21 -4.19
N ALA A 365 4.78 19.27 -3.67
CA ALA A 365 6.14 19.21 -3.17
C ALA A 365 6.34 18.18 -2.05
N ILE A 366 5.37 18.05 -1.12
CA ILE A 366 5.43 17.04 -0.04
C ILE A 366 5.29 15.63 -0.63
N VAL A 367 4.39 15.42 -1.60
CA VAL A 367 4.24 14.11 -2.26
C VAL A 367 5.53 13.75 -3.01
N GLU A 368 6.12 14.70 -3.75
CA GLU A 368 7.37 14.51 -4.50
C GLU A 368 8.53 14.14 -3.57
N LEU A 369 8.68 14.83 -2.42
CA LEU A 369 9.65 14.48 -1.36
C LEU A 369 9.42 13.07 -0.81
N GLY A 370 8.16 12.67 -0.62
CA GLY A 370 7.80 11.33 -0.18
C GLY A 370 8.17 10.26 -1.20
N LEU A 371 7.85 10.48 -2.47
CA LEU A 371 8.11 9.54 -3.56
C LEU A 371 9.59 9.45 -3.96
N ALA A 372 10.42 10.42 -3.58
CA ALA A 372 11.87 10.40 -3.85
C ALA A 372 12.63 9.30 -3.11
N GLY A 373 12.04 8.71 -2.05
CA GLY A 373 12.69 7.67 -1.26
C GLY A 373 12.72 6.30 -1.94
N PRO A 374 13.74 5.47 -1.66
CA PRO A 374 13.74 4.06 -2.06
C PRO A 374 12.47 3.33 -1.59
N GLU A 375 12.02 2.35 -2.36
CA GLU A 375 10.78 1.60 -2.08
C GLU A 375 10.72 1.02 -0.65
N ASP A 376 11.81 0.43 -0.16
CA ASP A 376 11.84 -0.17 1.18
C ASP A 376 11.64 0.85 2.29
N GLU A 377 12.27 2.02 2.15
CA GLU A 377 12.11 3.13 3.08
C GLU A 377 10.65 3.58 3.10
N ARG A 378 10.05 3.80 1.91
CA ARG A 378 8.66 4.22 1.76
C ARG A 378 7.68 3.23 2.37
N ARG A 379 7.89 1.93 2.12
CA ARG A 379 7.05 0.84 2.64
C ARG A 379 7.16 0.67 4.15
N SER A 380 8.36 0.83 4.71
CA SER A 380 8.59 0.76 6.15
C SER A 380 7.79 1.80 6.94
N GLY A 381 7.42 2.92 6.28
CA GLY A 381 6.76 4.04 6.92
C GLY A 381 7.67 4.87 7.82
N ILE A 382 9.00 4.68 7.73
CA ILE A 382 9.98 5.37 8.57
C ILE A 382 9.83 6.90 8.53
N MET A 383 9.52 7.46 7.35
CA MET A 383 9.25 8.89 7.20
C MET A 383 8.17 9.39 8.16
N PHE A 384 7.09 8.63 8.35
CA PHE A 384 5.98 9.01 9.21
C PHE A 384 6.33 8.87 10.69
N THR A 385 7.03 7.80 11.08
CA THR A 385 7.48 7.64 12.47
C THR A 385 8.50 8.72 12.84
N GLU A 386 9.36 9.12 11.92
CA GLU A 386 10.30 10.23 12.10
C GLU A 386 9.60 11.59 12.17
N LEU A 387 8.58 11.83 11.34
CA LEU A 387 7.74 13.04 11.46
C LEU A 387 7.02 13.09 12.81
N ILE A 388 6.54 11.96 13.33
CA ILE A 388 5.99 11.89 14.69
C ILE A 388 7.10 12.15 15.71
N ASP A 389 8.28 11.55 15.56
CA ASP A 389 9.36 11.69 16.53
C ASP A 389 9.83 13.15 16.68
N ARG A 390 9.98 13.84 15.55
CA ARG A 390 10.41 15.25 15.51
C ARG A 390 9.37 16.21 16.09
N ASN A 391 8.08 15.90 15.97
CA ASN A 391 7.00 16.81 16.37
C ASN A 391 6.38 16.45 17.72
N TRP A 392 6.16 15.16 18.00
CA TRP A 392 5.50 14.65 19.19
C TRP A 392 5.90 13.19 19.49
N PRO A 393 7.14 12.96 19.98
CA PRO A 393 7.75 11.63 20.04
C PRO A 393 7.00 10.62 20.91
N GLU A 394 6.31 11.08 21.94
CA GLU A 394 5.49 10.23 22.80
C GLU A 394 4.41 9.47 22.02
N LEU A 395 3.94 10.01 20.89
CA LEU A 395 2.89 9.36 20.08
C LEU A 395 3.40 8.12 19.30
N ASN A 396 4.71 7.90 19.22
CA ASN A 396 5.30 6.66 18.72
C ASN A 396 5.25 5.52 19.76
N PHE A 397 4.96 5.81 21.04
CA PHE A 397 4.98 4.80 22.08
C PHE A 397 3.82 3.77 21.96
N PRO A 398 2.54 4.16 21.78
CA PRO A 398 1.47 3.19 21.54
C PRO A 398 1.70 2.41 20.25
N GLY A 399 1.34 1.13 20.19
CA GLY A 399 1.55 0.32 18.99
C GLY A 399 0.72 0.80 17.80
N ILE A 400 1.26 0.75 16.58
CA ILE A 400 0.58 1.17 15.34
C ILE A 400 -0.22 0.00 14.78
N ASN A 401 -1.56 0.11 14.76
CA ASN A 401 -2.46 -1.00 14.40
C ASN A 401 -2.09 -2.34 15.09
N ASN A 402 -1.52 -2.25 16.29
CA ASN A 402 -0.94 -3.33 17.05
C ASN A 402 -1.10 -3.03 18.54
N LYS A 403 -1.55 -4.00 19.32
CA LYS A 403 -1.76 -3.85 20.78
C LYS A 403 -0.44 -3.78 21.57
N SER A 404 0.67 -4.22 20.98
CA SER A 404 1.99 -4.13 21.60
C SER A 404 2.57 -2.73 21.42
N ASN A 405 2.86 -2.04 22.52
CA ASN A 405 3.56 -0.75 22.50
C ASN A 405 5.04 -0.91 22.10
N LEU A 406 5.74 0.21 21.88
CA LEU A 406 7.14 0.24 21.43
C LEU A 406 8.07 -0.58 22.34
N TYR A 407 7.89 -0.54 23.66
CA TYR A 407 8.68 -1.33 24.60
C TYR A 407 8.50 -2.84 24.39
N LYS A 408 7.24 -3.30 24.30
CA LYS A 408 6.94 -4.72 24.06
C LYS A 408 7.49 -5.19 22.72
N GLN A 409 7.37 -4.37 21.68
CA GLN A 409 7.96 -4.66 20.37
C GLN A 409 9.49 -4.74 20.45
N ASN A 410 10.13 -3.84 21.20
CA ASN A 410 11.58 -3.83 21.37
C ASN A 410 12.09 -5.05 22.15
N ILE A 411 11.35 -5.55 23.14
CA ILE A 411 11.69 -6.81 23.82
C ILE A 411 11.75 -7.96 22.82
N VAL A 412 10.68 -8.14 22.04
CA VAL A 412 10.59 -9.21 21.04
C VAL A 412 11.76 -9.10 20.05
N LEU A 413 12.04 -7.89 19.56
CA LEU A 413 13.17 -7.66 18.64
C LEU A 413 14.52 -7.98 19.28
N ARG A 414 14.75 -7.64 20.56
CA ARG A 414 16.00 -7.96 21.26
C ARG A 414 16.17 -9.45 21.47
N GLU A 415 15.10 -10.16 21.81
CA GLU A 415 15.10 -11.62 21.94
C GLU A 415 15.45 -12.26 20.60
N SER A 416 14.78 -11.84 19.52
CA SER A 416 15.08 -12.31 18.16
C SER A 416 16.51 -11.99 17.72
N LEU A 417 17.04 -10.80 18.03
CA LEU A 417 18.41 -10.42 17.67
C LEU A 417 19.45 -11.18 18.50
N THR A 418 19.16 -11.44 19.78
CA THR A 418 20.04 -12.22 20.66
C THR A 418 20.12 -13.66 20.18
N GLU A 419 18.98 -14.24 19.82
CA GLU A 419 18.91 -15.55 19.19
C GLU A 419 19.73 -15.55 17.89
N ALA A 420 19.47 -14.61 16.97
CA ALA A 420 20.23 -14.50 15.72
C ALA A 420 21.75 -14.36 15.93
N LYS A 421 22.19 -13.58 16.93
CA LYS A 421 23.61 -13.42 17.28
C LYS A 421 24.22 -14.69 17.88
N PHE A 422 23.49 -15.40 18.74
CA PHE A 422 23.93 -16.66 19.30
C PHE A 422 24.11 -17.71 18.20
N GLN A 423 23.14 -17.78 17.27
CA GLN A 423 23.20 -18.63 16.09
C GLN A 423 24.37 -18.25 15.17
N ALA A 424 24.62 -16.95 14.95
CA ALA A 424 25.76 -16.48 14.15
C ALA A 424 27.13 -16.72 14.81
N ALA A 425 27.23 -16.63 16.13
CA ALA A 425 28.46 -16.87 16.87
C ALA A 425 28.80 -18.37 17.03
N ALA A 426 27.78 -19.24 17.00
CA ALA A 426 27.94 -20.69 16.96
C ALA A 426 28.37 -21.21 15.57
N ALA A 427 28.32 -20.37 14.53
CA ALA A 427 28.77 -20.70 13.19
C ALA A 427 30.30 -20.59 13.06
N PRO A 428 31.03 -21.62 12.54
CA PRO A 428 32.48 -21.53 12.35
C PRO A 428 32.89 -20.42 11.35
N PRO A 429 34.05 -19.75 11.54
CA PRO A 429 34.55 -18.74 10.61
C PRO A 429 34.93 -19.40 9.28
N TRP A 430 34.27 -19.02 8.19
CA TRP A 430 34.45 -19.62 6.87
C TRP A 430 35.49 -18.88 6.03
N ILE A 431 36.39 -19.64 5.38
CA ILE A 431 37.38 -19.18 4.39
C ILE A 431 37.20 -20.03 3.12
N GLY A 432 36.57 -19.50 2.08
CA GLY A 432 36.39 -20.19 0.79
C GLY A 432 36.12 -19.23 -0.37
N ARG A 433 36.18 -19.72 -1.61
CA ARG A 433 36.15 -18.95 -2.88
C ARG A 433 34.79 -19.06 -3.60
N ALA A 434 34.50 -18.10 -4.49
CA ALA A 434 33.16 -17.76 -5.03
C ALA A 434 32.59 -18.64 -6.18
N GLY A 435 31.27 -18.90 -6.15
CA GLY A 435 30.43 -19.50 -7.21
C GLY A 435 28.96 -19.80 -6.81
N ASP A 436 28.06 -20.02 -7.79
CA ASP A 436 26.78 -20.74 -7.61
C ASP A 436 26.97 -22.16 -8.12
N ASN A 437 26.64 -23.19 -7.31
CA ASN A 437 26.92 -24.58 -7.68
C ASN A 437 25.66 -25.34 -8.07
N HIS A 438 25.35 -25.27 -9.37
CA HIS A 438 24.26 -26.00 -9.99
C HIS A 438 24.47 -27.50 -10.09
N ASP A 439 25.64 -28.01 -9.71
CA ASP A 439 26.03 -29.42 -9.75
C ASP A 439 26.03 -30.08 -8.34
N HIS A 440 25.70 -29.33 -7.28
CA HIS A 440 25.58 -29.86 -5.93
C HIS A 440 24.39 -30.84 -5.81
N PRO A 441 24.46 -32.00 -5.14
CA PRO A 441 23.37 -33.00 -5.10
C PRO A 441 22.00 -32.51 -4.58
N LEU A 442 21.95 -31.41 -3.81
CA LEU A 442 20.69 -30.77 -3.44
C LEU A 442 20.10 -29.84 -4.52
N SER A 443 20.93 -29.32 -5.44
CA SER A 443 20.54 -28.54 -6.64
C SER A 443 20.48 -29.41 -7.92
N ALA A 444 21.28 -30.47 -7.97
CA ALA A 444 21.66 -31.26 -9.13
C ALA A 444 21.54 -32.77 -8.92
N GLY A 445 21.01 -33.18 -7.76
CA GLY A 445 20.78 -34.58 -7.43
C GLY A 445 19.92 -35.28 -8.48
N PRO A 446 19.74 -36.61 -8.36
CA PRO A 446 19.12 -37.42 -9.41
C PRO A 446 17.82 -36.75 -9.86
N LEU A 447 17.44 -37.02 -11.10
CA LEU A 447 16.19 -36.56 -11.70
C LEU A 447 14.96 -36.97 -10.90
N SER A 448 15.07 -37.44 -9.64
CA SER A 448 14.01 -37.81 -8.73
C SER A 448 14.09 -37.10 -7.36
N MET A 449 12.92 -36.91 -6.75
CA MET A 449 12.70 -36.46 -5.36
C MET A 449 11.88 -37.50 -4.60
N GLU A 450 11.98 -37.53 -3.27
CA GLU A 450 11.10 -38.36 -2.44
C GLU A 450 9.77 -37.62 -2.26
N SER A 451 8.67 -38.18 -2.75
CA SER A 451 7.31 -37.70 -2.52
C SER A 451 6.48 -38.79 -1.86
N ASN A 452 5.96 -38.54 -0.66
CA ASN A 452 5.18 -39.51 0.13
C ASN A 452 5.82 -40.91 0.19
N SER A 453 7.13 -40.99 0.42
CA SER A 453 7.91 -42.23 0.48
C SER A 453 8.08 -42.97 -0.86
N GLN A 454 7.83 -42.30 -1.99
CA GLN A 454 8.11 -42.81 -3.35
C GLN A 454 9.11 -41.90 -4.06
N SER A 455 9.94 -42.46 -4.94
CA SER A 455 10.83 -41.68 -5.80
C SER A 455 10.06 -41.19 -7.03
N VAL A 456 10.05 -39.88 -7.27
CA VAL A 456 9.32 -39.25 -8.37
C VAL A 456 10.22 -38.37 -9.21
N ASP A 457 10.16 -38.50 -10.54
CA ASP A 457 11.01 -37.74 -11.43
C ASP A 457 10.64 -36.24 -11.50
N CYS A 458 11.64 -35.36 -11.45
CA CYS A 458 11.51 -33.91 -11.49
C CYS A 458 12.74 -33.23 -12.13
N PRO A 459 12.54 -32.06 -12.78
CA PRO A 459 13.63 -31.23 -13.30
C PRO A 459 14.64 -30.80 -12.22
N ARG A 460 15.86 -30.43 -12.65
CA ARG A 460 16.95 -29.98 -11.75
C ARG A 460 16.50 -28.83 -10.84
N GLY A 461 16.87 -28.91 -9.57
CA GLY A 461 16.56 -27.91 -8.54
C GLY A 461 15.07 -27.80 -8.15
N GLU A 462 14.17 -28.51 -8.82
CA GLU A 462 12.73 -28.44 -8.53
C GLU A 462 12.33 -29.38 -7.38
N ILE A 463 11.40 -28.92 -6.54
CA ILE A 463 10.63 -29.71 -5.58
C ILE A 463 9.15 -29.43 -5.82
N LYS A 464 8.33 -30.50 -5.87
CA LYS A 464 6.90 -30.37 -6.14
C LYS A 464 6.14 -31.59 -5.62
N ILE A 465 4.97 -31.42 -5.02
CA ILE A 465 4.09 -32.55 -4.68
C ILE A 465 3.27 -32.90 -5.92
N PRO A 466 3.38 -34.13 -6.47
CA PRO A 466 2.57 -34.56 -7.62
C PRO A 466 1.08 -34.49 -7.31
N ALA A 467 0.26 -34.24 -8.34
CA ALA A 467 -1.17 -33.97 -8.12
C ALA A 467 -1.89 -35.19 -7.53
N GLU A 468 -1.52 -36.38 -8.00
CA GLU A 468 -1.96 -37.69 -7.55
C GLU A 468 -1.54 -38.03 -6.11
N ALA A 469 -0.57 -37.31 -5.56
CA ALA A 469 -0.01 -37.51 -4.23
C ALA A 469 -0.45 -36.43 -3.22
N LEU A 470 -1.29 -35.47 -3.64
CA LEU A 470 -1.75 -34.39 -2.77
C LEU A 470 -2.74 -34.90 -1.70
N GLY A 471 -2.52 -34.47 -0.47
CA GLY A 471 -3.34 -34.78 0.70
C GLY A 471 -2.83 -34.03 1.94
N ALA A 472 -3.53 -34.16 3.07
CA ALA A 472 -3.02 -33.63 4.33
C ALA A 472 -1.75 -34.39 4.74
N GLY A 473 -0.68 -33.67 5.07
CA GLY A 473 0.61 -34.24 5.44
C GLY A 473 1.48 -34.70 4.26
N ALA A 474 0.97 -34.62 3.02
CA ALA A 474 1.72 -34.97 1.83
C ALA A 474 3.00 -34.12 1.72
N PHE A 475 4.10 -34.71 1.28
CA PHE A 475 5.37 -34.01 1.20
C PHE A 475 6.16 -34.41 -0.05
N ALA A 476 7.03 -33.50 -0.50
CA ALA A 476 8.06 -33.75 -1.49
C ALA A 476 9.37 -33.16 -1.01
N ARG A 477 10.47 -33.92 -1.03
CA ARG A 477 11.76 -33.47 -0.50
C ARG A 477 12.94 -34.03 -1.27
N ARG A 478 14.04 -33.28 -1.27
CA ARG A 478 15.36 -33.73 -1.69
C ARG A 478 16.18 -34.04 -0.45
N VAL A 479 17.03 -35.05 -0.54
CA VAL A 479 17.82 -35.54 0.59
C VAL A 479 19.25 -35.78 0.12
N VAL A 480 20.21 -35.37 0.93
CA VAL A 480 21.63 -35.67 0.73
C VAL A 480 22.25 -36.10 2.05
N THR A 481 23.30 -36.92 1.97
CA THR A 481 24.24 -37.09 3.08
C THR A 481 25.35 -36.06 2.92
N TRP A 482 25.53 -35.20 3.91
CA TRP A 482 26.55 -34.17 3.93
C TRP A 482 27.94 -34.84 3.87
N SER A 483 28.74 -34.46 2.88
CA SER A 483 30.05 -35.07 2.62
C SER A 483 31.19 -34.05 2.61
N ASP A 484 30.89 -32.76 2.77
CA ASP A 484 31.91 -31.71 2.78
C ASP A 484 32.57 -31.63 4.16
N GLU A 485 33.83 -32.02 4.24
CA GLU A 485 34.66 -31.93 5.45
C GLU A 485 35.19 -30.51 5.69
N SER A 486 35.13 -29.64 4.69
CA SER A 486 35.66 -28.26 4.73
C SER A 486 34.60 -27.21 5.06
N SER A 487 33.31 -27.57 4.98
CA SER A 487 32.19 -26.70 5.31
C SER A 487 31.22 -27.37 6.27
N SER A 488 30.81 -26.63 7.30
CA SER A 488 29.72 -27.00 8.21
C SER A 488 28.43 -26.24 7.93
N VAL A 489 28.36 -25.55 6.79
CA VAL A 489 27.24 -24.68 6.43
C VAL A 489 26.73 -25.02 5.04
N LEU A 490 25.42 -25.23 4.94
CA LEU A 490 24.71 -25.32 3.67
C LEU A 490 23.96 -24.01 3.42
N THR A 491 24.41 -23.24 2.43
CA THR A 491 23.68 -22.06 1.94
C THR A 491 22.90 -22.38 0.68
N PHE A 492 21.65 -21.93 0.61
CA PHE A 492 20.82 -22.09 -0.57
C PHE A 492 19.82 -20.96 -0.73
N SER A 493 19.39 -20.75 -1.97
CA SER A 493 18.24 -19.92 -2.26
C SER A 493 17.02 -20.80 -2.54
N LEU A 494 15.85 -20.32 -2.12
CA LEU A 494 14.56 -20.95 -2.31
C LEU A 494 13.62 -19.97 -3.01
N ARG A 495 13.11 -20.35 -4.18
CA ARG A 495 12.08 -19.60 -4.90
C ARG A 495 10.80 -20.42 -4.98
N SER A 496 9.68 -19.85 -4.52
CA SER A 496 8.34 -20.39 -4.80
C SER A 496 7.70 -19.59 -5.93
N ASN A 497 7.04 -20.28 -6.86
CA ASN A 497 6.25 -19.61 -7.91
C ASN A 497 4.80 -19.32 -7.47
N TYR A 498 4.47 -19.62 -6.22
CA TYR A 498 3.14 -19.45 -5.66
C TYR A 498 3.09 -18.24 -4.76
N VAL A 499 2.15 -17.32 -5.01
CA VAL A 499 1.88 -16.16 -4.15
C VAL A 499 0.37 -16.02 -4.01
N ASN A 500 -0.14 -16.31 -2.83
CA ASN A 500 -1.54 -16.12 -2.49
C ASN A 500 -1.68 -15.99 -0.98
N SER A 501 -1.98 -14.76 -0.54
CA SER A 501 -2.18 -14.42 0.88
C SER A 501 -3.29 -15.22 1.58
N ARG A 502 -4.21 -15.83 0.82
CA ARG A 502 -5.27 -16.71 1.36
C ARG A 502 -4.84 -18.17 1.53
N GLY A 503 -3.70 -18.56 0.92
CA GLY A 503 -3.19 -19.93 0.88
C GLY A 503 -1.93 -20.17 1.72
N THR A 504 -1.45 -19.17 2.45
CA THR A 504 -0.18 -19.21 3.21
C THR A 504 -0.14 -20.26 4.33
N ASP A 505 -1.29 -20.70 4.84
CA ASP A 505 -1.39 -21.74 5.87
C ASP A 505 -1.62 -23.15 5.30
N TYR A 506 -1.52 -23.33 3.98
CA TYR A 506 -1.84 -24.59 3.32
C TYR A 506 -0.61 -25.46 3.11
N MET A 507 0.57 -24.84 2.98
CA MET A 507 1.82 -25.54 2.72
C MET A 507 2.98 -24.82 3.40
N ARG A 508 4.03 -25.58 3.72
CA ARG A 508 5.29 -25.05 4.25
C ARG A 508 6.49 -25.73 3.62
N PHE A 509 7.56 -24.98 3.47
CA PHE A 509 8.88 -25.52 3.17
C PHE A 509 9.56 -25.93 4.49
N GLU A 510 10.24 -27.05 4.52
CA GLU A 510 10.88 -27.67 5.67
C GLU A 510 12.37 -27.93 5.37
N VAL A 511 13.21 -27.63 6.35
CA VAL A 511 14.61 -28.04 6.40
C VAL A 511 14.74 -29.05 7.53
N GLU A 512 15.15 -30.28 7.22
CA GLU A 512 15.37 -31.34 8.20
C GLU A 512 16.83 -31.77 8.21
N VAL A 513 17.41 -32.04 9.38
CA VAL A 513 18.74 -32.66 9.51
C VAL A 513 18.62 -33.83 10.46
N ASN A 514 19.11 -35.01 10.04
CA ASN A 514 19.04 -36.26 10.79
C ASN A 514 17.61 -36.64 11.25
N GLY A 515 16.60 -36.20 10.49
CA GLY A 515 15.18 -36.47 10.78
C GLY A 515 14.52 -35.46 11.74
N GLU A 516 15.26 -34.46 12.21
CA GLU A 516 14.70 -33.35 13.00
C GLU A 516 14.41 -32.15 12.10
N THR A 517 13.18 -31.62 12.15
CA THR A 517 12.80 -30.40 11.43
C THR A 517 13.38 -29.17 12.14
N LEU A 518 14.34 -28.51 11.50
CA LEU A 518 15.02 -27.34 12.06
C LEU A 518 14.20 -26.07 11.86
N VAL A 519 13.64 -25.90 10.66
CA VAL A 519 12.77 -24.76 10.33
C VAL A 519 11.66 -25.20 9.39
N ALA A 520 10.51 -24.56 9.57
CA ALA A 520 9.41 -24.65 8.62
C ALA A 520 8.87 -23.24 8.26
N HIS A 521 8.91 -22.91 6.97
CA HIS A 521 8.53 -21.60 6.44
C HIS A 521 7.25 -21.70 5.60
N LYS A 522 6.29 -20.80 5.80
CA LYS A 522 5.07 -20.77 4.98
C LYS A 522 5.43 -20.45 3.54
N ILE A 523 4.90 -21.21 2.58
CA ILE A 523 5.05 -20.88 1.16
C ILE A 523 3.79 -20.15 0.67
N GLY A 524 3.93 -19.17 -0.23
CA GLY A 524 2.78 -18.41 -0.74
C GLY A 524 2.63 -16.97 -0.23
N PHE A 525 3.53 -16.49 0.65
CA PHE A 525 3.48 -15.12 1.18
C PHE A 525 4.09 -14.10 0.20
N ASP A 526 5.23 -14.45 -0.39
CA ASP A 526 5.94 -13.65 -1.39
C ASP A 526 6.49 -14.57 -2.51
N SER A 527 6.60 -14.05 -3.74
CA SER A 527 7.30 -14.69 -4.87
C SER A 527 8.81 -14.54 -4.80
N ASP A 528 9.27 -13.75 -3.82
CA ASP A 528 10.66 -13.46 -3.65
C ASP A 528 11.48 -14.71 -3.32
N THR A 529 12.66 -14.76 -3.93
CA THR A 529 13.70 -15.72 -3.57
C THR A 529 14.13 -15.44 -2.14
N SER A 530 13.92 -16.41 -1.26
CA SER A 530 14.43 -16.41 0.10
C SER A 530 15.81 -17.07 0.14
N TYR A 531 16.66 -16.63 1.05
CA TYR A 531 18.03 -17.12 1.19
C TYR A 531 18.19 -17.75 2.56
N TRP A 532 18.81 -18.93 2.58
CA TRP A 532 18.84 -19.83 3.72
C TRP A 532 20.26 -20.26 3.99
N ALA A 533 20.61 -20.39 5.26
CA ALA A 533 21.85 -21.00 5.71
C ALA A 533 21.53 -22.01 6.82
N VAL A 534 22.00 -23.24 6.65
CA VAL A 534 21.91 -24.33 7.64
C VAL A 534 23.28 -24.54 8.22
N PHE A 535 23.46 -24.20 9.49
CA PHE A 535 24.76 -24.25 10.19
C PHE A 535 24.91 -25.54 10.98
N GLY A 536 26.17 -25.90 11.27
CA GLY A 536 26.51 -27.01 12.18
C GLY A 536 26.37 -28.40 11.55
N LEU A 537 26.55 -28.51 10.24
CA LEU A 537 26.58 -29.78 9.52
C LEU A 537 27.92 -30.48 9.69
N HIS A 538 27.87 -31.79 9.88
CA HIS A 538 29.04 -32.67 9.97
C HIS A 538 29.00 -33.70 8.84
N PRO A 539 30.18 -34.18 8.37
CA PRO A 539 30.23 -35.31 7.45
C PRO A 539 29.42 -36.50 7.98
N GLY A 540 28.46 -36.97 7.19
CA GLY A 540 27.51 -38.03 7.57
C GLY A 540 26.11 -37.55 7.92
N ASP A 541 25.90 -36.24 8.16
CA ASP A 541 24.56 -35.71 8.46
C ASP A 541 23.61 -35.86 7.27
N ARG A 542 22.38 -36.31 7.53
CA ARG A 542 21.35 -36.44 6.49
C ARG A 542 20.53 -35.16 6.42
N VAL A 543 20.73 -34.36 5.38
CA VAL A 543 20.03 -33.08 5.18
C VAL A 543 18.88 -33.26 4.19
N SER A 544 17.70 -32.76 4.54
CA SER A 544 16.54 -32.73 3.67
C SER A 544 15.95 -31.34 3.51
N LEU A 545 15.62 -31.00 2.26
CA LEU A 545 14.94 -29.77 1.88
C LEU A 545 13.65 -30.16 1.19
N GLY A 546 12.48 -29.71 1.65
CA GLY A 546 11.22 -30.19 1.11
C GLY A 546 10.01 -29.30 1.37
N VAL A 547 8.91 -29.57 0.69
CA VAL A 547 7.61 -28.94 0.92
C VAL A 547 6.65 -29.95 1.53
N ARG A 548 5.81 -29.50 2.46
CA ARG A 548 4.75 -30.28 3.09
C ARG A 548 3.42 -29.55 3.02
N SER A 549 2.37 -30.32 2.74
CA SER A 549 0.98 -29.90 2.81
C SER A 549 0.45 -29.98 4.24
N LEU A 550 -0.12 -28.88 4.73
CA LEU A 550 -0.69 -28.75 6.08
C LEU A 550 -2.19 -29.03 6.12
N ARG A 551 -2.86 -28.98 4.98
CA ARG A 551 -4.30 -29.18 4.86
C ARG A 551 -4.61 -30.21 3.78
N THR A 552 -5.80 -30.79 3.82
CA THR A 552 -6.29 -31.60 2.71
C THR A 552 -6.54 -30.69 1.51
N VAL A 553 -5.63 -30.73 0.55
CA VAL A 553 -5.75 -30.07 -0.75
C VAL A 553 -5.75 -31.15 -1.82
N THR A 554 -6.69 -31.09 -2.75
CA THR A 554 -6.89 -32.16 -3.75
C THR A 554 -7.00 -31.65 -5.19
N THR A 555 -6.99 -30.33 -5.40
CA THR A 555 -7.06 -29.73 -6.73
C THR A 555 -5.67 -29.56 -7.34
N GLU A 556 -5.55 -29.76 -8.66
CA GLU A 556 -4.29 -29.66 -9.41
C GLU A 556 -3.61 -28.27 -9.28
N SER A 557 -4.37 -27.22 -8.98
CA SER A 557 -3.80 -25.90 -8.65
C SER A 557 -2.82 -25.93 -7.47
N TRP A 558 -3.02 -26.82 -6.49
CA TRP A 558 -2.12 -26.98 -5.34
C TRP A 558 -0.84 -27.75 -5.68
N CYS A 559 -0.88 -28.59 -6.71
CA CYS A 559 0.31 -29.20 -7.29
C CYS A 559 1.27 -28.10 -7.77
N ARG A 560 0.75 -27.08 -8.45
CA ARG A 560 1.51 -25.87 -8.84
C ARG A 560 1.93 -25.03 -7.62
N ALA A 561 1.07 -24.94 -6.61
CA ALA A 561 1.36 -24.18 -5.38
C ALA A 561 2.54 -24.76 -4.58
N SER A 562 2.69 -26.08 -4.57
CA SER A 562 3.80 -26.77 -3.87
C SER A 562 5.16 -26.59 -4.56
N ARG A 563 5.18 -26.07 -5.78
CA ARG A 563 6.39 -26.03 -6.62
C ARG A 563 7.39 -25.00 -6.10
N CYS A 564 8.57 -25.48 -5.75
CA CYS A 564 9.70 -24.69 -5.28
C CYS A 564 10.97 -25.00 -6.09
N PHE A 565 11.89 -24.03 -6.16
CA PHE A 565 13.19 -24.17 -6.81
C PHE A 565 14.29 -23.86 -5.80
N ILE A 566 15.29 -24.73 -5.74
CA ILE A 566 16.44 -24.63 -4.85
C ILE A 566 17.70 -24.42 -5.68
N THR A 567 18.58 -23.53 -5.24
CA THR A 567 19.93 -23.35 -5.80
C THR A 567 20.93 -23.26 -4.65
N ILE A 568 21.95 -24.11 -4.66
CA ILE A 568 23.01 -24.10 -3.64
C ILE A 568 24.01 -22.98 -3.95
N LEU A 569 24.42 -22.27 -2.91
CA LEU A 569 25.30 -21.10 -3.00
C LEU A 569 26.63 -21.44 -2.33
N ASP A 570 27.75 -21.12 -2.98
CA ASP A 570 29.08 -21.50 -2.48
C ASP A 570 29.59 -20.59 -1.35
N SER A 571 28.94 -19.45 -1.07
CA SER A 571 29.28 -18.59 0.08
C SER A 571 28.11 -17.76 0.62
N ALA A 572 28.08 -17.56 1.95
CA ALA A 572 27.20 -16.57 2.58
C ALA A 572 27.79 -15.15 2.45
N THR A 573 29.05 -14.94 2.82
CA THR A 573 29.62 -13.62 3.13
C THR A 573 29.67 -12.63 1.95
N GLU A 574 30.14 -13.02 0.76
CA GLU A 574 30.19 -12.12 -0.41
C GLU A 574 28.80 -11.89 -1.05
N TYR A 575 27.86 -12.83 -0.88
CA TYR A 575 26.47 -12.67 -1.34
C TYR A 575 25.75 -11.58 -0.53
N TRP A 576 25.94 -11.61 0.80
CA TRP A 576 25.37 -10.64 1.73
C TRP A 576 26.03 -9.25 1.60
N GLU A 577 27.33 -9.17 1.29
CA GLU A 577 28.02 -7.90 1.01
C GLU A 577 27.57 -7.25 -0.31
N ARG A 578 27.18 -8.03 -1.33
CA ARG A 578 26.75 -7.49 -2.64
C ARG A 578 25.32 -6.93 -2.68
N ARG A 579 24.44 -7.30 -1.75
CA ARG A 579 22.99 -6.95 -1.82
C ARG A 579 22.44 -6.11 -0.68
N GLY A 580 23.24 -5.81 0.35
CA GLY A 580 22.76 -5.07 1.52
C GLY A 580 21.78 -5.87 2.37
N SER A 581 21.40 -5.32 3.53
CA SER A 581 20.54 -5.97 4.51
C SER A 581 19.14 -6.24 3.96
N LEU A 582 18.79 -7.51 3.80
CA LEU A 582 17.45 -8.03 3.49
C LEU A 582 16.95 -8.91 4.64
N ASP A 583 15.62 -9.07 4.74
CA ASP A 583 14.93 -9.94 5.70
C ASP A 583 15.51 -11.37 5.69
N LEU A 584 16.00 -11.81 6.84
CA LEU A 584 16.69 -13.10 7.01
C LEU A 584 15.77 -14.12 7.70
N GLY A 585 15.58 -15.27 7.05
CA GLY A 585 15.14 -16.51 7.71
C GLY A 585 16.36 -17.37 8.07
N TYR A 586 16.48 -17.82 9.31
CA TYR A 586 17.62 -18.63 9.80
C TYR A 586 17.17 -20.04 10.21
N ALA A 587 17.98 -21.08 9.96
CA ALA A 587 17.76 -22.47 10.39
C ALA A 587 19.07 -23.12 10.91
N THR A 588 19.11 -23.77 12.08
CA THR A 588 20.33 -24.39 12.64
C THR A 588 20.08 -25.79 13.22
N THR A 589 21.09 -26.67 13.21
CA THR A 589 21.00 -28.11 13.57
C THR A 589 21.00 -28.41 15.08
N SER A 590 21.10 -27.39 15.93
CA SER A 590 21.06 -27.56 17.38
C SER A 590 19.64 -27.33 17.91
N ALA A 591 18.96 -28.42 18.21
CA ALA A 591 17.61 -28.47 18.78
C ALA A 591 17.36 -27.52 19.97
N ALA A 592 16.41 -26.61 19.81
CA ALA A 592 15.42 -26.27 20.82
C ALA A 592 14.12 -25.83 20.10
N ALA A 593 13.18 -26.76 19.99
CA ALA A 593 11.84 -26.50 19.46
C ALA A 593 11.19 -25.31 20.19
N ILE A 594 10.82 -24.26 19.44
CA ILE A 594 9.83 -23.28 19.89
C ILE A 594 8.48 -23.69 19.28
N PRO A 595 7.51 -24.18 20.07
CA PRO A 595 6.17 -24.45 19.59
C PRO A 595 5.39 -23.13 19.42
N GLY A 596 4.79 -22.96 18.25
CA GLY A 596 3.51 -22.27 18.08
C GLY A 596 3.52 -20.73 18.09
N GLU A 597 3.04 -20.16 16.98
CA GLU A 597 2.46 -18.81 16.88
C GLU A 597 3.38 -17.58 17.02
N ALA A 598 4.52 -17.52 16.32
CA ALA A 598 5.13 -16.23 16.01
C ALA A 598 6.11 -16.29 14.82
N LEU A 599 5.59 -16.32 13.59
CA LEU A 599 6.35 -15.89 12.41
C LEU A 599 5.41 -15.08 11.50
N ARG A 600 5.51 -13.75 11.61
CA ARG A 600 5.09 -12.76 10.61
C ARG A 600 6.37 -12.27 9.92
N GLY A 601 6.34 -12.21 8.60
CA GLY A 601 7.47 -11.89 7.73
C GLY A 601 7.71 -13.05 6.79
#